data_AF-A0A2K3PMR2-F1
#
_entry.id   AF-A0A2K3PMR2-F1
#
_cell.length_a   1.000
_cell.length_b   1.000
_cell.length_c   1.000
_cell.angle_alpha   90.00
_cell.angle_beta   90.00
_cell.angle_gamma   90.00
#
_symmetry.space_group_name_H-M   'P 1'
#
loop_
_entity.id
_entity.type
_entity.pdbx_description
1 polymer ?
#
loop_
_entity_poly.entity_id
_entity_poly.type
_entity_poly.pdbx_seq_one_letter_code
_entity_poly.pdbx_strand_id
1 'polypeptide(L)'
;IQELAKFLVELWDLMEMAIDERKAFSNVTRLISASVDEVSIRGCLSADVIKQVEVEVQRLNVLKASKMKEIVFKRQNELEEIYRGVHMDVDSESARKILTRLIESGNIDMSELLQNMDDQIRKAKEQALSRRDILDRVEKWKFAAEEEKWLDEYEKDENRYSAVRGAHKNLKRAEKARILVSKIQSMVENLTAKVKAWEVDKGITFLYEKVPLLQSLDEYNVQRQLREEEKRKSREQKRLTEQHAVEQEAMFGSRSATKKPLSQSTHANTIVGTPTGRRMHTPSGRYGTSGAKDRRENNRGNIIPVNYVALPKDDSVSRGN
;
A
#
# COMPACT_ATOMS: atom_id res chain seq x y z
N ILE A 1 -50.79 -27.20 -16.74
CA ILE A 1 -49.92 -26.76 -17.87
C ILE A 1 -49.75 -25.26 -17.91
N GLN A 2 -50.82 -24.45 -17.87
CA GLN A 2 -50.71 -22.98 -17.75
C GLN A 2 -49.83 -22.53 -16.58
N GLU A 3 -50.08 -23.03 -15.37
CA GLU A 3 -49.25 -22.73 -14.18
C GLU A 3 -47.79 -23.18 -14.34
N LEU A 4 -47.56 -24.30 -15.04
CA LEU A 4 -46.23 -24.82 -15.27
C LEU A 4 -45.46 -23.97 -16.30
N ALA A 5 -46.17 -23.44 -17.30
CA ALA A 5 -45.61 -22.51 -18.26
C ALA A 5 -45.31 -21.13 -17.63
N LYS A 6 -46.16 -20.64 -16.71
CA LYS A 6 -45.86 -19.43 -15.91
C LYS A 6 -44.60 -19.62 -15.08
N PHE A 7 -44.50 -20.72 -14.33
CA PHE A 7 -43.33 -21.05 -13.52
C PHE A 7 -42.05 -21.17 -14.37
N LEU A 8 -42.15 -21.73 -15.58
CA LEU A 8 -41.03 -21.83 -16.52
C LEU A 8 -40.53 -20.46 -16.98
N VAL A 9 -41.45 -19.52 -17.24
CA VAL A 9 -41.10 -18.13 -17.60
C VAL A 9 -40.44 -17.41 -16.43
N GLU A 10 -40.97 -17.54 -15.21
CA GLU A 10 -40.35 -16.98 -14.00
C GLU A 10 -38.93 -17.52 -13.77
N LEU A 11 -38.72 -18.82 -14.00
CA LEU A 11 -37.39 -19.44 -13.95
C LEU A 11 -36.45 -18.87 -15.01
N TRP A 12 -36.90 -18.70 -16.25
CA TRP A 12 -36.06 -18.11 -17.31
C TRP A 12 -35.67 -16.66 -17.01
N ASP A 13 -36.58 -15.89 -16.43
CA ASP A 13 -36.33 -14.51 -16.01
C ASP A 13 -35.33 -14.46 -14.86
N LEU A 14 -35.52 -15.27 -13.83
CA LEU A 14 -34.59 -15.38 -12.70
C LEU A 14 -33.18 -15.81 -13.12
N MET A 15 -33.11 -16.67 -14.14
CA MET A 15 -31.85 -17.21 -14.67
C MET A 15 -31.25 -16.35 -15.78
N GLU A 16 -31.86 -15.20 -16.11
CA GLU A 16 -31.43 -14.28 -17.17
C GLU A 16 -31.20 -14.99 -18.53
N MET A 17 -32.03 -15.99 -18.85
CA MET A 17 -31.85 -16.78 -20.07
C MET A 17 -32.10 -15.97 -21.34
N ALA A 18 -31.25 -16.17 -22.35
CA ALA A 18 -31.35 -15.49 -23.64
C ALA A 18 -32.68 -15.78 -24.35
N ILE A 19 -33.23 -14.76 -25.02
CA ILE A 19 -34.53 -14.84 -25.71
C ILE A 19 -34.54 -15.94 -26.78
N ASP A 20 -33.40 -16.20 -27.43
CA ASP A 20 -33.29 -17.23 -28.46
C ASP A 20 -33.47 -18.65 -27.92
N GLU A 21 -33.01 -18.93 -26.69
CA GLU A 21 -33.24 -20.22 -26.02
C GLU A 21 -34.72 -20.38 -25.62
N ARG A 22 -35.40 -19.28 -25.29
CA ARG A 22 -36.84 -19.26 -24.94
C ARG A 22 -37.75 -19.51 -26.15
N LYS A 23 -37.32 -19.15 -27.37
CA LYS A 23 -38.11 -19.33 -28.60
C LYS A 23 -38.49 -20.79 -28.88
N ALA A 24 -37.62 -21.72 -28.49
CA ALA A 24 -37.85 -23.16 -28.62
C ALA A 24 -39.10 -23.66 -27.85
N PHE A 25 -39.56 -22.88 -26.87
CA PHE A 25 -40.74 -23.17 -26.04
C PHE A 25 -41.90 -22.21 -26.29
N SER A 26 -41.87 -21.43 -27.39
CA SER A 26 -42.93 -20.48 -27.75
C SER A 26 -44.34 -21.11 -27.76
N ASN A 27 -44.44 -22.37 -28.16
CA ASN A 27 -45.69 -23.14 -28.12
C ASN A 27 -46.24 -23.31 -26.69
N VAL A 28 -45.35 -23.50 -25.70
CA VAL A 28 -45.68 -23.65 -24.28
C VAL A 28 -46.01 -22.29 -23.66
N THR A 29 -45.25 -21.26 -23.99
CA THR A 29 -45.52 -19.88 -23.54
C THR A 29 -46.85 -19.37 -24.05
N ARG A 30 -47.24 -19.74 -25.29
CA ARG A 30 -48.55 -19.39 -25.88
C ARG A 30 -49.73 -20.06 -25.16
N LEU A 31 -49.52 -21.19 -24.49
CA LEU A 31 -50.56 -21.86 -23.70
C LEU A 31 -50.95 -21.08 -22.44
N ILE A 32 -50.09 -20.15 -21.95
CA ILE A 32 -50.37 -19.31 -20.77
C ILE A 32 -51.63 -18.46 -20.99
N SER A 33 -51.83 -17.96 -22.22
CA SER A 33 -52.93 -17.06 -22.57
C SER A 33 -54.07 -17.74 -23.34
N ALA A 34 -53.98 -19.05 -23.59
CA ALA A 34 -54.97 -19.80 -24.37
C ALA A 34 -56.22 -20.11 -23.52
N SER A 35 -57.42 -19.88 -24.05
CA SER A 35 -58.67 -20.35 -23.45
C SER A 35 -58.88 -21.86 -23.69
N VAL A 36 -59.66 -22.52 -22.82
CA VAL A 36 -59.93 -23.98 -22.91
C VAL A 36 -60.51 -24.37 -24.28
N ASP A 37 -61.30 -23.50 -24.89
CA ASP A 37 -61.96 -23.71 -26.19
C ASP A 37 -61.04 -23.40 -27.40
N GLU A 38 -59.91 -22.71 -27.21
CA GLU A 38 -58.95 -22.35 -28.29
C GLU A 38 -57.78 -23.34 -28.43
N VAL A 39 -57.73 -24.39 -27.60
CA VAL A 39 -56.67 -25.42 -27.66
C VAL A 39 -56.94 -26.41 -28.79
N SER A 40 -57.12 -25.92 -30.02
CA SER A 40 -57.36 -26.75 -31.22
C SER A 40 -56.11 -26.98 -32.09
N ILE A 41 -54.95 -26.45 -31.69
CA ILE A 41 -53.71 -26.64 -32.45
C ILE A 41 -53.17 -28.04 -32.19
N ARG A 42 -53.24 -28.89 -33.22
CA ARG A 42 -52.80 -30.30 -33.20
C ARG A 42 -51.39 -30.41 -32.62
N GLY A 43 -51.25 -31.14 -31.51
CA GLY A 43 -49.97 -31.45 -30.90
C GLY A 43 -49.48 -30.50 -29.79
N CYS A 44 -50.21 -29.44 -29.43
CA CYS A 44 -49.78 -28.52 -28.35
C CYS A 44 -49.81 -29.13 -26.94
N LEU A 45 -50.51 -30.25 -26.76
CA LEU A 45 -50.55 -31.07 -25.55
C LEU A 45 -50.08 -32.51 -25.81
N SER A 46 -49.27 -32.72 -26.85
CA SER A 46 -48.75 -34.06 -27.13
C SER A 46 -47.86 -34.55 -25.98
N ALA A 47 -47.74 -35.87 -25.85
CA ALA A 47 -46.80 -36.48 -24.92
C ALA A 47 -45.36 -35.99 -25.16
N ASP A 48 -45.00 -35.68 -26.41
CA ASP A 48 -43.69 -35.15 -26.78
C ASP A 48 -43.46 -33.75 -26.19
N VAL A 49 -44.47 -32.86 -26.21
CA VAL A 49 -44.36 -31.51 -25.64
C VAL A 49 -44.23 -31.58 -24.11
N ILE A 50 -45.00 -32.44 -23.46
CA ILE A 50 -44.90 -32.65 -22.00
C ILE A 50 -43.50 -33.15 -21.64
N LYS A 51 -42.98 -34.14 -22.39
CA LYS A 51 -41.64 -34.68 -22.18
C LYS A 51 -40.54 -33.63 -22.43
N GLN A 52 -40.71 -32.77 -23.42
CA GLN A 52 -39.78 -31.66 -23.68
C GLN A 52 -39.75 -30.65 -22.52
N VAL A 53 -40.90 -30.35 -21.93
CA VAL A 53 -41.00 -29.45 -20.76
C VAL A 53 -40.38 -30.08 -19.51
N GLU A 54 -40.60 -31.38 -19.27
CA GLU A 54 -39.96 -32.09 -18.16
C GLU A 54 -38.43 -32.07 -18.26
N VAL A 55 -37.90 -32.34 -19.46
CA VAL A 55 -36.45 -32.25 -19.73
C VAL A 55 -35.93 -30.84 -19.49
N GLU A 56 -36.68 -29.82 -19.92
CA GLU A 56 -36.29 -28.43 -19.70
C GLU A 56 -36.30 -28.06 -18.21
N VAL A 57 -37.30 -28.49 -17.44
CA VAL A 57 -37.33 -28.27 -15.99
C VAL A 57 -36.12 -28.93 -15.32
N GLN A 58 -35.73 -30.14 -15.74
CA GLN A 58 -34.52 -30.79 -15.24
C GLN A 58 -33.26 -30.00 -15.58
N ARG A 59 -33.13 -29.54 -16.84
CA ARG A 59 -32.02 -28.70 -17.29
C ARG A 59 -31.95 -27.40 -16.48
N LEU A 60 -33.09 -26.74 -16.25
CA LEU A 60 -33.19 -25.51 -15.46
C LEU A 60 -32.84 -25.73 -13.99
N ASN A 61 -33.19 -26.88 -13.40
CA ASN A 61 -32.79 -27.21 -12.03
C ASN A 61 -31.25 -27.34 -11.91
N VAL A 62 -30.61 -27.99 -12.88
CA VAL A 62 -29.14 -28.07 -12.93
C VAL A 62 -28.53 -26.68 -13.12
N LEU A 63 -29.09 -25.88 -14.04
CA LEU A 63 -28.61 -24.52 -14.30
C LEU A 63 -28.79 -23.63 -13.06
N LYS A 64 -29.93 -23.72 -12.36
CA LYS A 64 -30.22 -23.02 -11.11
C LYS A 64 -29.19 -23.35 -10.05
N ALA A 65 -28.86 -24.62 -9.84
CA ALA A 65 -27.83 -25.02 -8.89
C ALA A 65 -26.44 -24.45 -9.26
N SER A 66 -26.10 -24.49 -10.56
CA SER A 66 -24.86 -23.90 -11.07
C SER A 66 -24.79 -22.38 -10.82
N LYS A 67 -25.87 -21.66 -11.11
CA LYS A 67 -25.98 -20.21 -10.88
C LYS A 67 -25.93 -19.86 -9.40
N MET A 68 -26.56 -20.68 -8.57
CA MET A 68 -26.53 -20.55 -7.11
C MET A 68 -25.09 -20.61 -6.58
N LYS A 69 -24.33 -21.59 -7.06
CA LYS A 69 -22.89 -21.76 -6.74
C LYS A 69 -22.07 -20.57 -7.21
N GLU A 70 -22.35 -20.05 -8.41
CA GLU A 70 -21.70 -18.84 -8.94
C GLU A 70 -21.91 -17.63 -8.01
N ILE A 71 -23.16 -17.36 -7.60
CA ILE A 71 -23.49 -16.20 -6.76
C ILE A 71 -22.83 -16.32 -5.37
N VAL A 72 -22.91 -17.49 -4.75
CA VAL A 72 -22.24 -17.75 -3.46
C VAL A 72 -20.74 -17.51 -3.59
N PHE A 73 -20.09 -18.01 -4.64
CA PHE A 73 -18.66 -17.79 -4.82
C PHE A 73 -18.28 -16.34 -5.13
N LYS A 74 -19.14 -15.56 -5.79
CA LYS A 74 -18.91 -14.12 -5.93
C LYS A 74 -18.86 -13.42 -4.56
N ARG A 75 -19.80 -13.75 -3.66
CA ARG A 75 -19.82 -13.21 -2.30
C ARG A 75 -18.64 -13.68 -1.46
N GLN A 76 -18.27 -14.95 -1.59
CA GLN A 76 -17.10 -15.51 -0.92
C GLN A 76 -15.82 -14.81 -1.41
N ASN A 77 -15.69 -14.55 -2.71
CA ASN A 77 -14.54 -13.84 -3.26
C ASN A 77 -14.46 -12.39 -2.79
N GLU A 78 -15.59 -11.67 -2.72
CA GLU A 78 -15.65 -10.31 -2.14
C GLU A 78 -15.15 -10.32 -0.68
N LEU A 79 -15.60 -11.30 0.12
CA LEU A 79 -15.16 -11.47 1.50
C LEU A 79 -13.65 -11.71 1.60
N GLU A 80 -13.12 -12.61 0.78
CA GLU A 80 -11.69 -12.93 0.72
C GLU A 80 -10.83 -11.74 0.25
N GLU A 81 -11.33 -10.94 -0.69
CA GLU A 81 -10.69 -9.70 -1.13
C GLU A 81 -10.54 -8.68 -0.01
N ILE A 82 -11.60 -8.50 0.79
CA ILE A 82 -11.56 -7.59 1.93
C ILE A 82 -10.51 -8.04 2.94
N TYR A 83 -10.55 -9.31 3.36
CA TYR A 83 -9.60 -9.83 4.34
C TYR A 83 -8.16 -9.79 3.86
N ARG A 84 -7.92 -10.16 2.59
CA ARG A 84 -6.60 -10.05 1.95
C ARG A 84 -6.11 -8.60 1.94
N GLY A 85 -6.97 -7.64 1.60
CA GLY A 85 -6.65 -6.22 1.59
C GLY A 85 -6.24 -5.65 2.95
N VAL A 86 -6.64 -6.30 4.05
CA VAL A 86 -6.27 -5.88 5.42
C VAL A 86 -5.32 -6.84 6.13
N HIS A 87 -4.62 -7.67 5.35
CA HIS A 87 -3.61 -8.63 5.82
C HIS A 87 -4.14 -9.60 6.88
N MET A 88 -5.41 -9.99 6.79
CA MET A 88 -6.00 -11.05 7.61
C MET A 88 -5.88 -12.38 6.88
N ASP A 89 -5.51 -13.43 7.62
CA ASP A 89 -5.42 -14.78 7.09
C ASP A 89 -6.80 -15.43 7.10
N VAL A 90 -7.21 -16.00 5.96
CA VAL A 90 -8.48 -16.71 5.81
C VAL A 90 -8.21 -17.97 5.01
N ASP A 91 -8.62 -19.11 5.56
CA ASP A 91 -8.58 -20.39 4.84
C ASP A 91 -9.67 -20.44 3.75
N SER A 92 -9.34 -19.81 2.62
CA SER A 92 -10.22 -19.67 1.47
C SER A 92 -10.56 -21.02 0.84
N GLU A 93 -9.63 -21.97 0.86
CA GLU A 93 -9.84 -23.29 0.26
C GLU A 93 -10.83 -24.12 1.08
N SER A 94 -10.67 -24.14 2.41
CA SER A 94 -11.62 -24.82 3.29
C SER A 94 -13.00 -24.17 3.24
N ALA A 95 -13.08 -22.84 3.23
CA ALA A 95 -14.36 -22.12 3.12
C ALA A 95 -15.10 -22.48 1.83
N ARG A 96 -14.41 -22.48 0.67
CA ARG A 96 -15.00 -22.86 -0.63
C ARG A 96 -15.43 -24.33 -0.67
N LYS A 97 -14.67 -25.25 -0.05
CA LYS A 97 -15.05 -26.67 0.06
C LYS A 97 -16.30 -26.85 0.91
N ILE A 98 -16.40 -26.15 2.04
CA ILE A 98 -17.59 -26.17 2.90
C ILE A 98 -18.81 -25.66 2.14
N LEU A 99 -18.70 -24.48 1.51
CA LEU A 99 -19.79 -23.90 0.71
C LEU A 99 -20.23 -24.81 -0.43
N THR A 100 -19.29 -25.47 -1.11
CA THR A 100 -19.61 -26.43 -2.19
C THR A 100 -20.47 -27.57 -1.67
N ARG A 101 -20.06 -28.22 -0.57
CA ARG A 101 -20.82 -29.31 0.06
C ARG A 101 -22.19 -28.84 0.52
N LEU A 102 -22.26 -27.61 1.03
CA LEU A 102 -23.48 -26.98 1.51
C LEU A 102 -24.52 -26.87 0.38
N ILE A 103 -24.11 -26.33 -0.77
CA ILE A 103 -24.97 -26.13 -1.95
C ILE A 103 -25.38 -27.48 -2.55
N GLU A 104 -24.44 -28.42 -2.67
CA GLU A 104 -24.70 -29.74 -3.27
C GLU A 104 -25.60 -30.61 -2.40
N SER A 105 -25.68 -30.35 -1.09
CA SER A 105 -26.60 -31.05 -0.19
C SER A 105 -28.07 -30.70 -0.41
N GLY A 106 -28.37 -29.58 -1.08
CA GLY A 106 -29.74 -29.13 -1.39
C GLY A 106 -30.63 -28.82 -0.17
N ASN A 107 -30.11 -28.93 1.05
CA ASN A 107 -30.87 -28.88 2.30
C ASN A 107 -30.96 -27.48 2.92
N ILE A 108 -30.41 -26.45 2.26
CA ILE A 108 -30.26 -25.12 2.84
C ILE A 108 -31.04 -24.08 2.06
N ASP A 109 -31.71 -23.20 2.82
CA ASP A 109 -32.32 -22.03 2.24
C ASP A 109 -31.23 -21.10 1.70
N MET A 110 -31.27 -20.93 0.40
CA MET A 110 -30.29 -20.13 -0.31
C MET A 110 -30.43 -18.64 -0.01
N SER A 111 -31.64 -18.19 0.32
CA SER A 111 -31.85 -16.81 0.75
C SER A 111 -31.14 -16.56 2.08
N GLU A 112 -31.30 -17.46 3.06
CA GLU A 112 -30.60 -17.39 4.34
C GLU A 112 -29.07 -17.45 4.18
N LEU A 113 -28.56 -18.35 3.33
CA LEU A 113 -27.13 -18.45 3.08
C LEU A 113 -26.55 -17.14 2.51
N LEU A 114 -27.19 -16.57 1.50
CA LEU A 114 -26.74 -15.30 0.90
C LEU A 114 -26.80 -14.15 1.90
N GLN A 115 -27.86 -14.08 2.72
CA GLN A 115 -27.98 -13.08 3.77
C GLN A 115 -26.86 -13.19 4.81
N ASN A 116 -26.50 -14.40 5.23
CA ASN A 116 -25.37 -14.65 6.13
C ASN A 116 -24.05 -14.20 5.50
N MET A 117 -23.83 -14.48 4.22
CA MET A 117 -22.64 -14.01 3.50
C MET A 117 -22.59 -12.48 3.43
N ASP A 118 -23.71 -11.81 3.17
CA ASP A 118 -23.78 -10.35 3.18
C ASP A 118 -23.49 -9.77 4.58
N ASP A 119 -23.95 -10.44 5.64
CA ASP A 119 -23.61 -10.07 7.02
C ASP A 119 -22.12 -10.27 7.32
N GLN A 120 -21.51 -11.35 6.83
CA GLN A 120 -20.06 -11.59 6.96
C GLN A 120 -19.25 -10.54 6.20
N ILE A 121 -19.66 -10.18 4.98
CA ILE A 121 -19.04 -9.11 4.19
C ILE A 121 -19.15 -7.78 4.94
N ARG A 122 -20.30 -7.47 5.53
CA ARG A 122 -20.49 -6.25 6.34
C ARG A 122 -19.52 -6.20 7.52
N LYS A 123 -19.41 -7.31 8.28
CA LYS A 123 -18.47 -7.44 9.40
C LYS A 123 -17.02 -7.31 8.93
N ALA A 124 -16.67 -7.91 7.79
CA ALA A 124 -15.33 -7.81 7.22
C ALA A 124 -15.00 -6.36 6.81
N LYS A 125 -15.96 -5.61 6.25
CA LYS A 125 -15.80 -4.17 5.94
C LYS A 125 -15.58 -3.35 7.21
N GLU A 126 -16.32 -3.63 8.28
CA GLU A 126 -16.11 -2.97 9.58
C GLU A 126 -14.72 -3.28 10.17
N GLN A 127 -14.30 -4.55 10.13
CA GLN A 127 -12.96 -4.96 10.53
C GLN A 127 -11.88 -4.26 9.69
N ALA A 128 -12.10 -4.13 8.39
CA ALA A 128 -11.17 -3.43 7.51
C ALA A 128 -11.03 -1.94 7.88
N LEU A 129 -12.15 -1.26 8.17
CA LEU A 129 -12.14 0.14 8.63
C LEU A 129 -11.43 0.30 9.98
N SER A 130 -11.67 -0.64 10.90
CA SER A 130 -11.02 -0.69 12.21
C SER A 130 -9.50 -0.86 12.12
N ARG A 131 -9.02 -1.66 11.17
CA ARG A 131 -7.58 -1.92 10.96
C ARG A 131 -6.85 -0.83 10.16
N ARG A 132 -7.58 0.02 9.43
CA ARG A 132 -7.01 1.00 8.49
C ARG A 132 -5.93 1.92 9.09
N ASP A 133 -6.20 2.59 10.22
CA ASP A 133 -5.21 3.51 10.83
C ASP A 133 -3.92 2.79 11.26
N ILE A 134 -4.03 1.52 11.67
CA ILE A 134 -2.85 0.72 12.01
C ILE A 134 -2.08 0.35 10.74
N LEU A 135 -2.75 -0.11 9.70
CA LEU A 135 -2.11 -0.47 8.42
C LEU A 135 -1.41 0.71 7.75
N ASP A 136 -2.04 1.89 7.75
CA ASP A 136 -1.43 3.13 7.23
C ASP A 136 -0.15 3.51 7.99
N ARG A 137 -0.09 3.20 9.29
CA ARG A 137 1.10 3.42 10.12
C ARG A 137 2.17 2.36 9.88
N VAL A 138 1.77 1.10 9.68
CA VAL A 138 2.68 0.01 9.30
C VAL A 138 3.37 0.35 7.99
N GLU A 139 2.64 0.81 6.97
CA GLU A 139 3.22 1.19 5.67
C GLU A 139 4.26 2.31 5.83
N LYS A 140 3.93 3.36 6.58
CA LYS A 140 4.86 4.46 6.86
C LYS A 140 6.11 3.99 7.62
N TRP A 141 5.93 3.10 8.60
CA TRP A 141 7.04 2.53 9.37
C TRP A 141 7.93 1.64 8.49
N LYS A 142 7.35 0.76 7.68
CA LYS A 142 8.09 -0.08 6.72
C LYS A 142 8.90 0.77 5.76
N PHE A 143 8.31 1.80 5.16
CA PHE A 143 9.02 2.75 4.30
C PHE A 143 10.19 3.43 5.03
N ALA A 144 9.99 3.85 6.27
CA ALA A 144 11.06 4.45 7.07
C ALA A 144 12.19 3.46 7.39
N ALA A 145 11.86 2.21 7.69
CA ALA A 145 12.82 1.13 7.92
C ALA A 145 13.62 0.78 6.65
N GLU A 146 12.98 0.82 5.48
CA GLU A 146 13.66 0.66 4.18
C GLU A 146 14.63 1.81 3.90
N GLU A 147 14.23 3.06 4.15
CA GLU A 147 15.13 4.22 4.02
C GLU A 147 16.28 4.17 5.04
N GLU A 148 16.06 3.62 6.25
CA GLU A 148 17.12 3.38 7.23
C GLU A 148 18.17 2.39 6.68
N LYS A 149 17.71 1.26 6.13
CA LYS A 149 18.58 0.26 5.52
C LYS A 149 19.36 0.84 4.34
N TRP A 150 18.70 1.59 3.47
CA TRP A 150 19.35 2.25 2.34
C TRP A 150 20.41 3.26 2.82
N LEU A 151 20.11 4.05 3.86
CA LEU A 151 21.07 4.99 4.44
C LEU A 151 22.28 4.26 5.04
N ASP A 152 22.07 3.15 5.73
CA ASP A 152 23.14 2.32 6.29
C ASP A 152 24.09 1.78 5.22
N GLU A 153 23.56 1.37 4.06
CA GLU A 153 24.34 0.93 2.91
C GLU A 153 25.09 2.11 2.27
N TYR A 154 24.43 3.25 2.10
CA TYR A 154 25.03 4.46 1.54
C TYR A 154 26.15 5.03 2.44
N GLU A 155 26.02 4.94 3.76
CA GLU A 155 27.05 5.43 4.69
C GLU A 155 28.31 4.58 4.70
N LYS A 156 28.21 3.29 4.31
CA LYS A 156 29.35 2.36 4.17
C LYS A 156 30.10 2.53 2.85
N ASP A 157 29.51 3.17 1.84
CA ASP A 157 30.14 3.38 0.54
C ASP A 157 31.29 4.40 0.64
N GLU A 158 32.53 3.95 0.41
CA GLU A 158 33.72 4.81 0.40
C GLU A 158 33.70 5.80 -0.77
N ASN A 159 33.03 5.46 -1.88
CA ASN A 159 32.91 6.29 -3.07
C ASN A 159 31.75 7.28 -3.02
N ARG A 160 31.07 7.42 -1.86
CA ARG A 160 29.89 8.28 -1.69
C ARG A 160 30.11 9.76 -1.99
N TYR A 161 31.36 10.24 -1.90
CA TYR A 161 31.76 11.61 -2.23
C TYR A 161 32.51 11.73 -3.56
N SER A 162 32.51 10.67 -4.37
CA SER A 162 33.07 10.75 -5.73
C SER A 162 32.34 11.82 -6.53
N ALA A 163 33.09 12.58 -7.35
CA ALA A 163 32.57 13.66 -8.19
C ALA A 163 31.76 13.15 -9.40
N VAL A 164 31.02 12.05 -9.22
CA VAL A 164 30.23 11.40 -10.26
C VAL A 164 28.89 12.12 -10.42
N ARG A 165 28.43 12.23 -11.67
CA ARG A 165 27.14 12.82 -12.03
C ARG A 165 26.01 12.09 -11.29
N GLY A 166 25.38 12.76 -10.33
CA GLY A 166 24.27 12.20 -9.52
C GLY A 166 24.55 12.13 -8.01
N ALA A 167 25.80 12.30 -7.56
CA ALA A 167 26.17 12.24 -6.14
C ALA A 167 25.37 13.23 -5.26
N HIS A 168 25.10 14.44 -5.75
CA HIS A 168 24.30 15.44 -5.02
C HIS A 168 22.84 15.01 -4.76
N LYS A 169 22.26 14.14 -5.61
CA LYS A 169 20.91 13.61 -5.42
C LYS A 169 20.90 12.58 -4.29
N ASN A 170 21.89 11.70 -4.27
CA ASN A 170 22.06 10.71 -3.21
C ASN A 170 22.34 11.39 -1.88
N LEU A 171 23.17 12.43 -1.86
CA LEU A 171 23.42 13.22 -0.65
C LEU A 171 22.14 13.89 -0.12
N LYS A 172 21.29 14.45 -1.01
CA LYS A 172 19.98 14.99 -0.62
C LYS A 172 19.02 13.92 -0.10
N ARG A 173 19.01 12.72 -0.69
CA ARG A 173 18.20 11.59 -0.19
C ARG A 173 18.70 11.14 1.19
N ALA A 174 20.00 11.03 1.39
CA ALA A 174 20.60 10.68 2.67
C ALA A 174 20.20 11.64 3.78
N GLU A 175 20.17 12.95 3.50
CA GLU A 175 19.72 13.92 4.51
C GLU A 175 18.23 13.77 4.84
N LYS A 176 17.38 13.52 3.84
CA LYS A 176 15.96 13.21 4.09
C LYS A 176 15.79 11.91 4.87
N ALA A 177 16.56 10.88 4.55
CA ALA A 177 16.55 9.60 5.22
C ALA A 177 16.96 9.76 6.70
N ARG A 178 17.99 10.54 7.03
CA ARG A 178 18.37 10.82 8.43
C ARG A 178 17.24 11.43 9.26
N ILE A 179 16.52 12.39 8.69
CA ILE A 179 15.36 13.02 9.34
C ILE A 179 14.23 12.01 9.55
N LEU A 180 14.05 11.06 8.62
CA LEU A 180 13.05 10.01 8.75
C LEU A 180 13.47 8.96 9.81
N VAL A 181 14.74 8.54 9.79
CA VAL A 181 15.33 7.58 10.74
C VAL A 181 15.25 8.06 12.18
N SER A 182 15.48 9.36 12.42
CA SER A 182 15.34 9.93 13.77
C SER A 182 13.91 9.86 14.31
N LYS A 183 12.90 9.74 13.44
CA LYS A 183 11.49 9.61 13.82
C LYS A 183 11.02 8.17 13.97
N ILE A 184 11.78 7.17 13.49
CA ILE A 184 11.34 5.77 13.51
C ILE A 184 10.97 5.30 14.90
N GLN A 185 11.76 5.66 15.92
CA GLN A 185 11.50 5.25 17.31
C GLN A 185 10.10 5.70 17.76
N SER A 186 9.77 6.97 17.52
CA SER A 186 8.44 7.53 17.81
C SER A 186 7.32 6.84 17.02
N MET A 187 7.58 6.43 15.78
CA MET A 187 6.60 5.73 14.94
C MET A 187 6.32 4.34 15.48
N VAL A 188 7.36 3.59 15.85
CA VAL A 188 7.25 2.26 16.45
C VAL A 188 6.48 2.34 17.77
N GLU A 189 6.82 3.28 18.66
CA GLU A 189 6.12 3.45 19.95
C GLU A 189 4.64 3.79 19.77
N ASN A 190 4.32 4.72 18.85
CA ASN A 190 2.92 5.06 18.55
C ASN A 190 2.16 3.87 17.95
N LEU A 191 2.80 3.12 17.06
CA LEU A 191 2.20 1.94 16.44
C LEU A 191 1.96 0.85 17.48
N THR A 192 2.94 0.55 18.32
CA THR A 192 2.82 -0.39 19.45
C THR A 192 1.67 -0.01 20.39
N ALA A 193 1.56 1.27 20.77
CA ALA A 193 0.47 1.74 21.63
C ALA A 193 -0.91 1.58 20.96
N LYS A 194 -1.01 1.92 19.67
CA LYS A 194 -2.23 1.78 18.87
C LYS A 194 -2.66 0.31 18.73
N VAL A 195 -1.71 -0.58 18.44
CA VAL A 195 -1.98 -2.01 18.31
C VAL A 195 -2.43 -2.60 19.64
N LYS A 196 -1.73 -2.29 20.75
CA LYS A 196 -2.15 -2.74 22.09
C LYS A 196 -3.56 -2.28 22.44
N ALA A 197 -3.89 -1.02 22.18
CA ALA A 197 -5.24 -0.51 22.42
C ALA A 197 -6.30 -1.22 21.56
N TRP A 198 -5.97 -1.51 20.30
CA TRP A 198 -6.85 -2.24 19.39
C TRP A 198 -7.06 -3.70 19.82
N GLU A 199 -6.00 -4.39 20.25
CA GLU A 199 -6.09 -5.78 20.74
C GLU A 199 -6.94 -5.87 22.01
N VAL A 200 -6.85 -4.87 22.90
CA VAL A 200 -7.71 -4.77 24.09
C VAL A 200 -9.17 -4.50 23.71
N ASP A 201 -9.44 -3.60 22.77
CA ASP A 201 -10.80 -3.28 22.30
C ASP A 201 -11.46 -4.47 21.59
N LYS A 202 -10.72 -5.18 20.74
CA LYS A 202 -11.25 -6.30 19.94
C LYS A 202 -11.15 -7.66 20.62
N GLY A 203 -10.33 -7.80 21.66
CA GLY A 203 -10.09 -9.06 22.35
C GLY A 203 -9.38 -10.12 21.51
N ILE A 204 -8.73 -9.73 20.41
CA ILE A 204 -8.00 -10.61 19.50
C ILE A 204 -6.64 -10.01 19.15
N THR A 205 -5.65 -10.87 18.90
CA THR A 205 -4.30 -10.46 18.48
C THR A 205 -4.33 -9.84 17.08
N PHE A 206 -3.62 -8.73 16.89
CA PHE A 206 -3.45 -8.11 15.60
C PHE A 206 -2.38 -8.87 14.81
N LEU A 207 -2.84 -9.72 13.91
CA LEU A 207 -1.97 -10.41 12.95
C LEU A 207 -1.73 -9.53 11.71
N TYR A 208 -0.50 -9.53 11.22
CA TYR A 208 -0.11 -8.95 9.95
C TYR A 208 0.73 -9.98 9.20
N GLU A 209 0.29 -10.43 8.01
CA GLU A 209 0.96 -11.49 7.24
C GLU A 209 1.22 -12.77 8.06
N LYS A 210 0.23 -13.16 8.88
CA LYS A 210 0.25 -14.32 9.80
C LYS A 210 1.16 -14.20 11.03
N VAL A 211 1.83 -13.06 11.22
CA VAL A 211 2.69 -12.81 12.39
C VAL A 211 2.04 -11.75 13.30
N PRO A 212 2.07 -11.90 14.63
CA PRO A 212 1.64 -10.84 15.54
C PRO A 212 2.44 -9.56 15.29
N LEU A 213 1.75 -8.45 15.00
CA LEU A 213 2.42 -7.20 14.63
C LEU A 213 3.31 -6.66 15.76
N LEU A 214 2.90 -6.83 17.02
CA LEU A 214 3.72 -6.47 18.18
C LEU A 214 5.07 -7.20 18.20
N GLN A 215 5.06 -8.50 17.89
CA GLN A 215 6.28 -9.30 17.81
C GLN A 215 7.20 -8.76 16.71
N SER A 216 6.68 -8.45 15.52
CA SER A 216 7.48 -7.90 14.42
C SER A 216 8.11 -6.54 14.78
N LEU A 217 7.41 -5.71 15.56
CA LEU A 217 7.95 -4.42 16.03
C LEU A 217 9.05 -4.60 17.07
N ASP A 218 8.89 -5.56 17.98
CA ASP A 218 9.91 -5.90 18.98
C ASP A 218 11.16 -6.49 18.32
N GLU A 219 10.99 -7.40 17.35
CA GLU A 219 12.08 -7.95 16.53
C GLU A 219 12.85 -6.85 15.79
N TYR A 220 12.13 -5.87 15.21
CA TYR A 220 12.76 -4.72 14.57
C TYR A 220 13.59 -3.88 15.56
N ASN A 221 13.08 -3.62 16.77
CA ASN A 221 13.81 -2.89 17.80
C ASN A 221 15.10 -3.61 18.21
N VAL A 222 15.04 -4.92 18.41
CA VAL A 222 16.22 -5.75 18.72
C VAL A 222 17.23 -5.69 17.58
N GLN A 223 16.79 -5.88 16.33
CA GLN A 223 17.68 -5.80 15.16
C GLN A 223 18.32 -4.42 15.00
N ARG A 224 17.60 -3.35 15.31
CA ARG A 224 18.12 -1.98 15.27
C ARG A 224 19.21 -1.76 16.32
N GLN A 225 18.98 -2.20 17.56
CA GLN A 225 19.97 -2.12 18.63
C GLN A 225 21.25 -2.91 18.30
N LEU A 226 21.11 -4.13 17.77
CA LEU A 226 22.25 -4.93 17.33
C LEU A 226 23.08 -4.22 16.25
N ARG A 227 22.43 -3.60 15.26
CA ARG A 227 23.12 -2.80 14.23
C ARG A 227 23.86 -1.60 14.82
N GLU A 228 23.28 -0.91 15.79
CA GLU A 228 23.92 0.22 16.46
C GLU A 228 25.13 -0.24 17.30
N GLU A 229 25.03 -1.38 17.99
CA GLU A 229 26.14 -1.97 18.72
C GLU A 229 27.28 -2.44 17.82
N GLU A 230 26.98 -3.06 16.68
CA GLU A 230 27.97 -3.44 15.68
C GLU A 230 28.70 -2.19 15.13
N LYS A 231 27.95 -1.12 14.84
CA LYS A 231 28.54 0.17 14.44
C LYS A 231 29.44 0.74 15.55
N ARG A 232 29.05 0.63 16.82
CA ARG A 232 29.87 1.06 17.96
C ARG A 232 31.17 0.25 18.04
N LYS A 233 31.10 -1.08 17.99
CA LYS A 233 32.27 -1.96 18.01
C LYS A 233 33.20 -1.71 16.83
N SER A 234 32.66 -1.50 15.63
CA SER A 234 33.46 -1.16 14.43
C SER A 234 34.20 0.17 14.59
N ARG A 235 33.57 1.19 15.17
CA ARG A 235 34.22 2.48 15.48
C ARG A 235 35.32 2.33 16.53
N GLU A 236 35.10 1.52 17.56
CA GLU A 236 36.12 1.21 18.58
C GLU A 236 37.31 0.47 17.96
N GLN A 237 37.06 -0.53 17.10
CA GLN A 237 38.11 -1.25 16.38
C GLN A 237 38.92 -0.33 15.46
N LYS A 238 38.25 0.55 14.69
CA LYS A 238 38.93 1.53 13.84
C LYS A 238 39.82 2.47 14.65
N ARG A 239 39.36 2.94 15.82
CA ARG A 239 40.18 3.77 16.73
C ARG A 239 41.44 3.05 17.20
N LEU A 240 41.36 1.77 17.54
CA LEU A 240 42.53 0.99 17.96
C LEU A 240 43.51 0.78 16.80
N THR A 241 43.01 0.49 15.60
CA THR A 241 43.86 0.37 14.40
C THR A 241 44.52 1.69 14.04
N GLU A 242 43.80 2.82 14.12
CA GLU A 242 44.34 4.16 13.90
C GLU A 242 45.40 4.51 14.95
N GLN A 243 45.18 4.21 16.24
CA GLN A 243 46.19 4.41 17.29
C GLN A 243 47.47 3.61 17.00
N HIS A 244 47.32 2.33 16.66
CA HIS A 244 48.47 1.49 16.30
C HIS A 244 49.18 2.01 15.03
N ALA A 245 48.44 2.50 14.02
CA ALA A 245 49.03 3.11 12.83
C ALA A 245 49.82 4.39 13.18
N VAL A 246 49.28 5.26 14.05
CA VAL A 246 49.97 6.47 14.52
C VAL A 246 51.22 6.12 15.34
N GLU A 247 51.19 5.08 16.17
CA GLU A 247 52.37 4.60 16.91
C GLU A 247 53.44 4.04 15.96
N GLN A 248 53.05 3.29 14.94
CA GLN A 248 53.95 2.80 13.89
C GLN A 248 54.53 3.96 13.06
N GLU A 249 53.72 4.94 12.66
CA GLU A 249 54.19 6.15 11.97
C GLU A 249 55.07 7.03 12.87
N ALA A 250 54.85 7.05 14.18
CA ALA A 250 55.72 7.77 15.11
C ALA A 250 57.09 7.08 15.28
N MET A 251 57.15 5.75 15.21
CA MET A 251 58.38 4.97 15.33
C MET A 251 59.16 4.84 14.02
N PHE A 252 58.48 4.71 12.87
CA PHE A 252 59.08 4.46 11.56
C PHE A 252 58.91 5.60 10.56
N GLY A 253 58.18 6.66 10.91
CA GLY A 253 58.03 7.85 10.10
C GLY A 253 59.35 8.60 9.99
N SER A 254 59.81 8.80 8.75
CA SER A 254 60.99 9.62 8.47
C SER A 254 60.73 11.08 8.81
N ARG A 255 60.94 11.48 10.06
CA ARG A 255 61.22 12.88 10.37
C ARG A 255 62.57 13.20 9.74
N SER A 256 62.54 13.94 8.64
CA SER A 256 63.73 14.58 8.07
C SER A 256 64.36 15.49 9.12
N ALA A 257 65.30 14.93 9.88
CA ALA A 257 66.20 15.67 10.73
C ALA A 257 67.15 16.47 9.82
N THR A 258 66.77 17.69 9.46
CA THR A 258 67.70 18.61 8.79
C THR A 258 67.50 20.06 9.25
N LYS A 259 68.32 20.39 10.25
CA LYS A 259 69.03 21.67 10.49
C LYS A 259 68.31 22.86 11.15
N LYS A 260 69.14 23.50 11.98
CA LYS A 260 68.95 24.56 12.99
C LYS A 260 68.50 25.93 12.43
N PRO A 261 68.00 26.83 13.30
CA PRO A 261 67.47 28.13 12.92
C PRO A 261 68.59 29.15 12.66
N LEU A 262 68.41 30.02 11.66
CA LEU A 262 69.23 31.22 11.51
C LEU A 262 68.36 32.45 11.76
N SER A 263 68.72 33.16 12.81
CA SER A 263 68.14 34.41 13.26
C SER A 263 68.48 35.59 12.35
N GLN A 264 67.56 36.55 12.32
CA GLN A 264 67.77 38.00 12.16
C GLN A 264 68.25 38.52 10.78
N SER A 265 67.28 39.07 10.05
CA SER A 265 67.47 40.33 9.32
C SER A 265 66.35 41.28 9.73
N THR A 266 66.77 42.42 10.27
CA THR A 266 65.99 43.44 10.94
C THR A 266 65.51 44.46 9.92
N HIS A 267 64.20 44.55 9.65
CA HIS A 267 63.60 45.81 9.26
C HIS A 267 62.36 46.04 10.12
N ALA A 268 62.55 46.96 11.07
CA ALA A 268 61.54 47.50 11.94
C ALA A 268 60.54 48.33 11.12
N ASN A 269 59.26 48.05 11.31
CA ASN A 269 58.28 49.09 11.64
C ASN A 269 57.21 48.46 12.54
N THR A 270 57.44 48.59 13.85
CA THR A 270 56.53 49.23 14.82
C THR A 270 55.13 49.61 14.28
N ILE A 271 53.98 49.29 14.86
CA ILE A 271 53.57 49.14 16.27
C ILE A 271 52.16 48.49 16.30
N VAL A 272 51.98 47.50 17.17
CA VAL A 272 50.88 47.28 18.17
C VAL A 272 49.45 47.72 17.77
N GLY A 273 48.40 46.92 17.92
CA GLY A 273 48.24 45.65 18.61
C GLY A 273 46.77 45.20 18.61
N THR A 274 46.55 43.91 18.89
CA THR A 274 45.25 43.38 19.33
C THR A 274 44.91 43.89 20.72
N PRO A 275 43.61 43.98 21.05
CA PRO A 275 43.23 43.25 22.25
C PRO A 275 41.89 42.51 22.14
N THR A 276 41.93 41.27 22.61
CA THR A 276 40.79 40.47 23.03
C THR A 276 40.36 40.91 24.43
N GLY A 277 39.10 41.35 24.58
CA GLY A 277 38.24 41.15 25.76
C GLY A 277 38.42 42.01 27.02
N ARG A 278 37.37 42.78 27.39
CA ARG A 278 36.53 42.60 28.61
C ARG A 278 35.65 43.84 28.91
N ARG A 279 34.44 43.53 29.41
CA ARG A 279 33.49 44.34 30.23
C ARG A 279 32.72 45.46 29.50
N MET A 280 31.40 45.25 29.36
CA MET A 280 30.31 45.72 30.24
C MET A 280 30.07 47.23 30.09
N HIS A 281 28.85 47.59 29.69
CA HIS A 281 27.95 48.58 30.34
C HIS A 281 26.86 49.01 29.34
N THR A 282 25.62 48.55 29.60
CA THR A 282 24.40 49.30 29.28
C THR A 282 24.36 50.55 30.18
N PRO A 283 23.78 51.68 29.73
CA PRO A 283 22.34 51.89 29.95
C PRO A 283 21.59 52.69 28.85
N SER A 284 20.34 52.28 28.66
CA SER A 284 19.10 53.04 28.42
C SER A 284 19.10 54.43 27.75
N GLY A 285 18.16 54.57 26.81
CA GLY A 285 17.44 55.82 26.46
C GLY A 285 16.67 55.63 25.14
N ARG A 286 15.48 55.02 25.15
CA ARG A 286 14.13 55.63 25.18
C ARG A 286 13.78 56.59 24.02
N TYR A 287 12.53 56.41 23.55
CA TYR A 287 11.72 57.18 22.59
C TYR A 287 12.03 56.90 21.10
N GLY A 288 11.07 56.70 20.20
CA GLY A 288 9.60 56.73 20.29
C GLY A 288 8.99 56.43 18.90
N THR A 289 7.86 55.71 18.95
CA THR A 289 6.71 55.66 18.01
C THR A 289 6.69 56.53 16.74
N SER A 290 6.41 55.89 15.59
CA SER A 290 5.32 56.19 14.63
C SER A 290 5.64 55.41 13.32
N GLY A 291 4.76 54.74 12.58
CA GLY A 291 3.32 54.87 12.43
C GLY A 291 2.98 55.51 11.08
N ALA A 292 2.99 54.74 9.98
CA ALA A 292 2.27 54.95 8.70
C ALA A 292 2.75 53.86 7.71
N LYS A 293 1.94 52.90 7.28
CA LYS A 293 0.84 52.97 6.30
C LYS A 293 1.34 53.46 4.93
N ASP A 294 1.67 52.51 4.06
CA ASP A 294 1.45 52.71 2.63
C ASP A 294 0.82 51.48 1.98
N ARG A 295 -0.25 51.80 1.27
CA ARG A 295 -1.19 50.93 0.56
C ARG A 295 -0.85 51.09 -0.91
N ARG A 296 -0.53 50.00 -1.60
CA ARG A 296 -0.59 49.95 -3.07
C ARG A 296 -1.19 48.62 -3.53
N GLU A 297 -2.46 48.71 -3.88
CA GLU A 297 -3.09 47.82 -4.85
C GLU A 297 -2.40 48.00 -6.21
N ASN A 298 -2.09 46.90 -6.88
CA ASN A 298 -2.39 46.82 -8.30
C ASN A 298 -2.77 45.39 -8.72
N ASN A 299 -3.71 45.36 -9.64
CA ASN A 299 -4.61 44.27 -9.99
C ASN A 299 -4.14 43.55 -11.28
N ARG A 300 -4.75 42.38 -11.56
CA ARG A 300 -4.69 41.52 -12.78
C ARG A 300 -3.56 40.47 -12.75
N GLY A 301 -3.77 39.17 -12.98
CA GLY A 301 -4.89 38.43 -13.58
C GLY A 301 -4.35 37.50 -14.69
N ASN A 302 -4.78 36.23 -14.67
CA ASN A 302 -4.71 35.17 -15.72
C ASN A 302 -3.47 34.24 -15.72
N ILE A 303 -3.59 32.93 -15.42
CA ILE A 303 -4.20 31.75 -16.11
C ILE A 303 -3.11 30.91 -16.82
N ILE A 304 -2.94 29.68 -16.32
CA ILE A 304 -2.27 28.48 -16.90
C ILE A 304 -3.37 27.75 -17.71
N PRO A 305 -3.15 27.04 -18.86
CA PRO A 305 -2.26 25.86 -18.99
C PRO A 305 -1.68 25.56 -20.40
N VAL A 306 -0.99 24.40 -20.52
CA VAL A 306 -0.98 23.39 -21.62
C VAL A 306 0.46 22.83 -21.76
N ASN A 307 0.78 21.62 -21.28
CA ASN A 307 0.56 20.26 -21.83
C ASN A 307 1.13 20.04 -23.25
N TYR A 308 2.31 19.40 -23.37
CA TYR A 308 2.87 18.97 -24.64
C TYR A 308 2.87 17.43 -24.73
N VAL A 309 2.06 16.91 -25.66
CA VAL A 309 2.10 15.55 -26.18
C VAL A 309 2.98 15.57 -27.44
N ALA A 310 4.01 14.73 -27.50
CA ALA A 310 4.85 14.55 -28.67
C ALA A 310 4.30 13.43 -29.57
N LEU A 311 4.16 13.71 -30.86
CA LEU A 311 3.93 12.71 -31.91
C LEU A 311 5.12 12.71 -32.89
N PRO A 312 5.41 11.56 -33.55
CA PRO A 312 6.63 11.30 -34.29
C PRO A 312 6.60 11.89 -35.71
N LYS A 313 7.78 12.16 -36.27
CA LYS A 313 7.97 12.45 -37.70
C LYS A 313 8.74 11.31 -38.34
N ASP A 314 8.12 10.67 -39.31
CA ASP A 314 8.78 9.86 -40.33
C ASP A 314 8.78 10.60 -41.69
N ASP A 315 9.70 10.12 -42.51
CA ASP A 315 9.90 10.27 -43.97
C ASP A 315 10.71 11.44 -44.54
N SER A 316 11.88 11.07 -45.05
CA SER A 316 12.34 11.51 -46.37
C SER A 316 13.21 10.44 -47.04
N VAL A 317 12.66 9.85 -48.11
CA VAL A 317 13.33 9.04 -49.14
C VAL A 317 14.28 9.93 -49.96
N SER A 318 15.45 9.41 -50.35
CA SER A 318 16.13 9.84 -51.57
C SER A 318 16.84 8.67 -52.27
N ARG A 319 16.68 8.61 -53.60
CA ARG A 319 17.23 7.65 -54.56
C ARG A 319 18.60 8.10 -55.11
N GLY A 320 19.37 7.11 -55.61
CA GLY A 320 20.41 7.21 -56.65
C GLY A 320 21.84 7.28 -56.09
N ASN A 321 22.82 6.45 -56.47
CA ASN A 321 22.99 5.45 -57.54
C ASN A 321 23.54 4.14 -56.96
#